data_AF-A0A3A4PX55-F1
#
_entry.id   AF-A0A3A4PX55-F1
#
_cell.length_a   1.000
_cell.length_b   1.000
_cell.length_c   1.000
_cell.angle_alpha   90.00
_cell.angle_beta   90.00
_cell.angle_gamma   90.00
#
_symmetry.space_group_name_H-M   'P 1'
#
loop_
_entity.id
_entity.type
_entity.pdbx_description
1 polymer ?
#
loop_
_entity_poly.entity_id
_entity_poly.type
_entity_poly.pdbx_seq_one_letter_code
_entity_poly.pdbx_strand_id
1 'polypeptide(L)'
;MVVSLGAGVTPASAQVRVAVVFGGNMTGPDCAAQLNDDTFFDFEASAVGAADVDEAGELAQYDAVILGDGGNRQAAYTPQMFAAIREWMDQGGGVVSVGWYNYGTDTYQGQMALDADYVAPFLDGPYRFLGRGGTLEILDDSHPITAGIASFNYNGNNLEWATALDENATRLGRAGGQADSVAVAYQEENGRSVYLGGLYLAQPGYNNGGLRSGIEDQLLEQAVAWAGGGGTSCNYRLKKDTKSKGGCEACPSGGDVISSGVECEESADCAKKLRGTIPCPDRGPGVCKKVKGKRTDCS
;
A
#
# COMPACT_ATOMS: atom_id res chain seq x y z
N MET A 1 -21.19 -9.61 26.95
CA MET A 1 -21.65 -9.78 25.56
C MET A 1 -20.72 -10.74 24.83
N VAL A 2 -21.23 -11.85 24.33
CA VAL A 2 -20.52 -12.78 23.45
C VAL A 2 -21.11 -12.52 22.08
N VAL A 3 -20.34 -11.97 21.14
CA VAL A 3 -20.77 -11.96 19.74
C VAL A 3 -20.69 -13.41 19.27
N SER A 4 -21.85 -14.04 19.11
CA SER A 4 -21.97 -15.30 18.40
C SER A 4 -21.93 -14.94 16.91
N LEU A 5 -20.80 -15.19 16.27
CA LEU A 5 -20.72 -15.12 14.81
C LEU A 5 -21.53 -16.30 14.29
N GLY A 6 -22.76 -16.01 13.87
CA GLY A 6 -23.61 -16.95 13.13
C GLY A 6 -22.90 -17.42 11.85
N ALA A 7 -23.34 -18.57 11.34
CA ALA A 7 -22.82 -19.16 10.12
C ALA A 7 -22.79 -18.12 8.99
N GLY A 8 -21.60 -17.85 8.44
CA GLY A 8 -21.43 -17.06 7.23
C GLY A 8 -20.61 -15.76 7.34
N VAL A 9 -20.03 -15.41 8.49
CA VAL A 9 -19.08 -14.29 8.55
C VAL A 9 -17.65 -14.82 8.51
N THR A 10 -17.11 -14.97 7.30
CA THR A 10 -15.68 -14.80 7.05
C THR A 10 -15.34 -13.40 7.56
N PRO A 11 -14.33 -13.18 8.43
CA PRO A 11 -13.76 -11.85 8.48
C PRO A 11 -13.23 -11.62 7.07
N ALA A 12 -13.92 -10.77 6.30
CA ALA A 12 -13.26 -10.08 5.21
C ALA A 12 -12.02 -9.45 5.82
N SER A 13 -10.91 -9.41 5.07
CA SER A 13 -9.96 -8.32 5.32
C SER A 13 -10.81 -7.05 5.44
N ALA A 14 -10.60 -6.22 6.46
CA ALA A 14 -11.30 -4.93 6.47
C ALA A 14 -11.03 -4.28 5.11
N GLN A 15 -12.11 -3.87 4.44
CA GLN A 15 -12.03 -3.32 3.09
C GLN A 15 -11.11 -2.10 3.14
N VAL A 16 -10.05 -2.09 2.34
CA VAL A 16 -9.07 -1.00 2.30
C VAL A 16 -9.60 0.07 1.35
N ARG A 17 -9.97 1.23 1.89
CA ARG A 17 -10.52 2.37 1.15
C ARG A 17 -9.37 3.19 0.57
N VAL A 18 -9.40 3.42 -0.74
CA VAL A 18 -8.27 4.01 -1.45
C VAL A 18 -8.71 5.23 -2.25
N ALA A 19 -8.03 6.35 -2.03
CA ALA A 19 -8.10 7.52 -2.90
C ALA A 19 -6.99 7.43 -3.94
N VAL A 20 -7.35 7.34 -5.22
CA VAL A 20 -6.41 7.43 -6.34
C VAL A 20 -6.47 8.84 -6.90
N VAL A 21 -5.53 9.70 -6.50
CA VAL A 21 -5.52 11.09 -6.92
C VAL A 21 -5.02 11.20 -8.34
N PHE A 22 -5.76 11.90 -9.19
CA PHE A 22 -5.41 12.04 -10.60
C PHE A 22 -5.82 13.38 -11.19
N GLY A 23 -5.22 13.71 -12.34
CA GLY A 23 -5.64 14.82 -13.18
C GLY A 23 -5.02 14.75 -14.57
N GLY A 24 -5.43 15.67 -15.44
CA GLY A 24 -4.96 15.70 -16.83
C GLY A 24 -5.18 14.37 -17.55
N ASN A 25 -4.10 13.79 -18.09
CA ASN A 25 -4.12 12.53 -18.85
C ASN A 25 -3.72 11.31 -18.00
N MET A 26 -3.69 11.43 -16.67
CA MET A 26 -3.42 10.31 -15.78
C MET A 26 -4.53 9.25 -15.86
N THR A 27 -4.17 8.00 -15.59
CA THR A 27 -5.07 6.84 -15.65
C THR A 27 -5.59 6.44 -14.26
N GLY A 28 -5.96 7.44 -13.45
CA GLY A 28 -6.53 7.24 -12.11
C GLY A 28 -7.72 6.28 -12.06
N PRO A 29 -8.75 6.45 -12.92
CA PRO A 29 -9.87 5.52 -12.99
C PRO A 29 -9.47 4.08 -13.32
N ASP A 30 -8.46 3.87 -14.16
CA ASP A 30 -7.98 2.52 -14.50
C ASP A 30 -7.23 1.88 -13.33
N CYS A 31 -6.48 2.67 -12.55
CA CYS A 31 -5.80 2.20 -11.34
C CYS A 31 -6.79 1.88 -10.22
N ALA A 32 -7.83 2.71 -10.03
CA ALA A 32 -8.91 2.40 -9.09
C ALA A 32 -9.68 1.15 -9.51
N ALA A 33 -9.99 1.00 -10.81
CA ALA A 33 -10.65 -0.20 -11.34
C ALA A 33 -9.77 -1.46 -11.18
N GLN A 34 -8.45 -1.35 -11.35
CA GLN A 34 -7.50 -2.43 -11.09
C GLN A 34 -7.56 -2.88 -9.63
N LEU A 35 -7.47 -1.95 -8.68
CA LEU A 35 -7.55 -2.30 -7.25
C LEU A 35 -8.90 -2.90 -6.89
N ASN A 36 -10.00 -2.46 -7.50
CA ASN A 36 -11.33 -3.04 -7.27
C ASN A 36 -11.55 -4.38 -7.99
N ASP A 37 -10.65 -4.80 -8.89
CA ASP A 37 -10.61 -6.13 -9.50
C ASP A 37 -9.64 -7.02 -8.71
N ASP A 38 -9.81 -7.01 -7.38
CA ASP A 38 -8.86 -7.63 -6.48
C ASP A 38 -8.97 -9.15 -6.41
N THR A 39 -7.81 -9.76 -6.15
CA THR A 39 -7.73 -11.20 -5.89
C THR A 39 -7.20 -11.51 -4.50
N PHE A 40 -6.34 -10.65 -3.93
CA PHE A 40 -5.57 -10.96 -2.71
C PHE A 40 -5.99 -10.14 -1.50
N PHE A 41 -6.49 -8.93 -1.71
CA PHE A 41 -7.02 -8.03 -0.69
C PHE A 41 -8.45 -7.63 -1.07
N ASP A 42 -9.14 -6.86 -0.24
CA ASP A 42 -10.48 -6.35 -0.51
C ASP A 42 -10.38 -4.83 -0.51
N PHE A 43 -10.55 -4.19 -1.66
CA PHE A 43 -10.41 -2.74 -1.81
C PHE A 43 -11.74 -2.04 -2.08
N GLU A 44 -11.82 -0.78 -1.66
CA GLU A 44 -12.79 0.21 -2.15
C GLU A 44 -12.00 1.41 -2.68
N ALA A 45 -11.55 1.31 -3.92
CA ALA A 45 -10.78 2.35 -4.57
C ALA A 45 -11.66 3.31 -5.37
N SER A 46 -11.41 4.60 -5.21
CA SER A 46 -12.07 5.67 -5.97
C SER A 46 -11.04 6.59 -6.60
N ALA A 47 -11.28 6.99 -7.85
CA ALA A 47 -10.46 7.99 -8.52
C ALA A 47 -10.98 9.38 -8.17
N VAL A 48 -10.12 10.23 -7.62
CA VAL A 48 -10.48 11.54 -7.05
C VAL A 48 -9.57 12.65 -7.57
N GLY A 49 -10.08 13.89 -7.56
CA GLY A 49 -9.29 15.07 -7.85
C GLY A 49 -8.59 15.60 -6.60
N ALA A 50 -7.62 16.51 -6.80
CA ALA A 50 -6.91 17.12 -5.67
C ALA A 50 -7.82 17.89 -4.70
N ALA A 51 -8.97 18.38 -5.16
CA ALA A 51 -9.93 19.12 -4.34
C ALA A 51 -10.90 18.22 -3.54
N ASP A 52 -10.81 16.89 -3.70
CA ASP A 52 -11.60 15.92 -2.90
C ASP A 52 -10.77 15.38 -1.72
N VAL A 53 -9.51 15.81 -1.60
CA VAL A 53 -8.51 15.38 -0.63
C VAL A 53 -7.62 16.56 -0.19
N ASP A 54 -8.17 17.79 -0.16
CA ASP A 54 -7.46 18.99 0.26
C ASP A 54 -7.78 19.46 1.68
N GLU A 55 -8.55 18.67 2.42
CA GLU A 55 -8.70 18.75 3.86
C GLU A 55 -8.45 17.39 4.55
N ALA A 56 -7.77 17.38 5.70
CA ALA A 56 -7.50 16.14 6.45
C ALA A 56 -8.78 15.38 6.85
N GLY A 57 -9.89 16.10 7.04
CA GLY A 57 -11.20 15.49 7.31
C GLY A 57 -11.78 14.70 6.12
N GLU A 58 -11.46 15.09 4.88
CA GLU A 58 -11.84 14.34 3.68
C GLU A 58 -11.02 13.06 3.55
N LEU A 59 -9.75 13.11 3.96
CA LEU A 59 -8.85 11.96 3.94
C LEU A 59 -9.21 10.88 4.97
N ALA A 60 -9.91 11.23 6.05
CA ALA A 60 -10.35 10.29 7.09
C ALA A 60 -11.31 9.19 6.59
N GLN A 61 -11.88 9.33 5.38
CA GLN A 61 -12.68 8.29 4.75
C GLN A 61 -11.84 7.23 4.01
N TYR A 62 -10.54 7.47 3.86
CA TYR A 62 -9.60 6.61 3.16
C TYR A 62 -8.58 6.01 4.12
N ASP A 63 -8.05 4.86 3.75
CA ASP A 63 -6.97 4.18 4.46
C ASP A 63 -5.63 4.44 3.75
N ALA A 64 -5.65 4.56 2.42
CA ALA A 64 -4.48 4.89 1.61
C ALA A 64 -4.79 5.92 0.50
N VAL A 65 -3.79 6.74 0.17
CA VAL A 65 -3.78 7.65 -0.98
C VAL A 65 -2.71 7.21 -1.98
N ILE A 66 -3.05 7.14 -3.26
CA ILE A 66 -2.10 6.86 -4.34
C ILE A 66 -1.81 8.14 -5.12
N LEU A 67 -0.52 8.46 -5.27
CA LEU A 67 -0.02 9.61 -6.00
C LEU A 67 0.93 9.18 -7.13
N GLY A 68 0.89 9.83 -8.28
CA GLY A 68 1.80 9.62 -9.41
C GLY A 68 1.77 10.77 -10.43
N ASP A 69 2.11 10.52 -11.68
CA ASP A 69 1.95 11.50 -12.77
C ASP A 69 1.64 10.82 -14.11
N GLY A 70 1.06 11.59 -15.04
CA GLY A 70 0.75 11.15 -16.41
C GLY A 70 1.98 10.97 -17.31
N GLY A 71 3.17 11.40 -16.87
CA GLY A 71 4.42 11.43 -17.63
C GLY A 71 4.66 12.74 -18.38
N ASN A 72 3.95 13.81 -18.03
CA ASN A 72 4.14 15.15 -18.62
C ASN A 72 4.11 16.28 -17.57
N ARG A 73 4.36 16.00 -16.29
CA ARG A 73 4.22 16.97 -15.17
C ARG A 73 2.83 17.59 -15.13
N GLN A 74 1.85 16.71 -15.20
CA GLN A 74 0.42 17.01 -15.19
C GLN A 74 -0.26 16.62 -13.89
N ALA A 75 0.54 16.19 -12.89
CA ALA A 75 0.15 15.98 -11.51
C ALA A 75 -0.66 17.20 -11.06
N ALA A 76 -1.99 17.03 -11.02
CA ALA A 76 -2.92 18.12 -10.76
C ALA A 76 -2.98 18.48 -9.27
N TYR A 77 -1.85 18.34 -8.57
CA TYR A 77 -1.73 18.50 -7.14
C TYR A 77 -1.66 19.97 -6.76
N THR A 78 -2.20 20.28 -5.59
CA THR A 78 -2.21 21.63 -5.05
C THR A 78 -1.39 21.69 -3.75
N PRO A 79 -0.88 22.87 -3.36
CA PRO A 79 -0.25 23.03 -2.06
C PRO A 79 -1.17 22.65 -0.89
N GLN A 80 -2.46 22.93 -1.01
CA GLN A 80 -3.47 22.60 0.00
C GLN A 80 -3.61 21.08 0.18
N MET A 81 -3.69 20.34 -0.93
CA MET A 81 -3.74 18.88 -0.93
C MET A 81 -2.54 18.26 -0.24
N PHE A 82 -1.32 18.69 -0.58
CA PHE A 82 -0.12 18.14 0.08
C PHE A 82 -0.06 18.48 1.57
N ALA A 83 -0.49 19.68 1.97
CA ALA A 83 -0.58 20.04 3.39
C ALA A 83 -1.60 19.15 4.13
N ALA A 84 -2.75 18.86 3.52
CA ALA A 84 -3.76 17.98 4.09
C ALA A 84 -3.29 16.52 4.19
N ILE A 85 -2.64 15.98 3.15
CA ILE A 85 -2.06 14.63 3.16
C ILE A 85 -0.99 14.52 4.24
N ARG A 86 -0.12 15.52 4.38
CA ARG A 86 0.88 15.56 5.44
C ARG A 86 0.23 15.54 6.84
N GLU A 87 -0.75 16.39 7.08
CA GLU A 87 -1.48 16.43 8.36
C GLU A 87 -2.19 15.10 8.67
N TRP A 88 -2.72 14.43 7.64
CA TRP A 88 -3.34 13.11 7.77
C TRP A 88 -2.32 11.98 7.98
N MET A 89 -1.14 12.06 7.36
CA MET A 89 -0.01 11.14 7.60
C MET A 89 0.53 11.25 9.03
N ASP A 90 0.61 12.46 9.58
CA ASP A 90 0.93 12.69 11.00
C ASP A 90 -0.07 11.98 11.96
N GLN A 91 -1.26 11.61 11.47
CA GLN A 91 -2.30 10.88 12.19
C GLN A 91 -2.33 9.38 11.86
N GLY A 92 -1.36 8.87 11.10
CA GLY A 92 -1.24 7.45 10.73
C GLY A 92 -1.74 7.09 9.33
N GLY A 93 -2.08 8.08 8.51
CA GLY A 93 -2.48 7.89 7.11
C GLY A 93 -1.40 7.21 6.24
N GLY A 94 -1.85 6.51 5.19
CA GLY A 94 -1.01 5.78 4.27
C GLY A 94 -0.88 6.44 2.89
N VAL A 95 0.33 6.55 2.33
CA VAL A 95 0.58 7.04 0.97
C VAL A 95 1.36 6.02 0.15
N VAL A 96 0.95 5.82 -1.10
CA VAL A 96 1.69 5.05 -2.11
C VAL A 96 2.01 5.97 -3.29
N SER A 97 3.26 6.38 -3.39
CA SER A 97 3.79 7.12 -4.53
C SER A 97 4.17 6.14 -5.65
N VAL A 98 3.65 6.35 -6.85
CA VAL A 98 3.81 5.44 -7.99
C VAL A 98 4.34 6.13 -9.23
N GLY A 99 5.24 5.44 -9.92
CA GLY A 99 5.75 5.82 -11.23
C GLY A 99 6.22 7.26 -11.23
N TRP A 100 5.93 8.02 -12.28
CA TRP A 100 6.30 9.42 -12.51
C TRP A 100 5.98 10.45 -11.40
N TYR A 101 5.67 10.03 -10.18
CA TYR A 101 5.65 10.88 -9.00
C TYR A 101 6.90 11.77 -8.90
N ASN A 102 8.12 11.21 -8.86
CA ASN A 102 9.34 12.02 -8.75
C ASN A 102 9.46 12.99 -9.94
N TYR A 103 9.28 12.50 -11.17
CA TYR A 103 9.26 13.36 -12.36
C TYR A 103 8.22 14.50 -12.30
N GLY A 104 7.05 14.23 -11.74
CA GLY A 104 5.94 15.17 -11.59
C GLY A 104 6.22 16.24 -10.54
N THR A 105 6.90 15.88 -9.45
CA THR A 105 7.15 16.76 -8.31
C THR A 105 8.51 17.47 -8.36
N ASP A 106 9.46 17.05 -9.23
CA ASP A 106 10.83 17.60 -9.33
C ASP A 106 10.94 19.10 -9.66
N THR A 107 9.82 19.72 -10.05
CA THR A 107 9.73 21.16 -10.36
C THR A 107 9.08 21.99 -9.26
N TYR A 108 8.54 21.34 -8.22
CA TYR A 108 7.90 22.05 -7.12
C TYR A 108 8.91 22.85 -6.30
N GLN A 109 8.44 23.90 -5.64
CA GLN A 109 9.27 24.81 -4.87
C GLN A 109 8.58 25.23 -3.58
N GLY A 110 9.38 25.67 -2.61
CA GLY A 110 8.88 26.14 -1.32
C GLY A 110 8.19 25.03 -0.53
N GLN A 111 7.13 25.40 0.20
CA GLN A 111 6.43 24.47 1.09
C GLN A 111 5.84 23.26 0.36
N MET A 112 5.33 23.44 -0.86
CA MET A 112 4.77 22.34 -1.65
C MET A 112 5.82 21.27 -1.98
N ALA A 113 7.07 21.66 -2.24
CA ALA A 113 8.15 20.69 -2.47
C ALA A 113 8.47 19.91 -1.19
N LEU A 114 8.53 20.61 -0.05
CA LEU A 114 8.79 19.98 1.25
C LEU A 114 7.68 18.99 1.63
N ASP A 115 6.43 19.31 1.34
CA ASP A 115 5.31 18.41 1.63
C ASP A 115 5.24 17.25 0.62
N ALA A 116 5.59 17.47 -0.65
CA ALA A 116 5.68 16.39 -1.64
C ALA A 116 6.84 15.40 -1.35
N ASP A 117 7.97 15.90 -0.85
CA ASP A 117 9.09 15.09 -0.36
C ASP A 117 8.67 14.28 0.87
N TYR A 118 8.03 14.92 1.85
CA TYR A 118 7.59 14.29 3.10
C TYR A 118 6.69 13.05 2.93
N VAL A 119 5.84 13.03 1.90
CA VAL A 119 4.89 11.92 1.68
C VAL A 119 5.50 10.72 0.94
N ALA A 120 6.76 10.81 0.48
CA ALA A 120 7.48 9.75 -0.21
C ALA A 120 8.66 9.24 0.64
N PRO A 121 9.11 7.98 0.49
CA PRO A 121 10.21 7.38 1.25
C PRO A 121 11.57 7.54 0.52
N PHE A 122 11.78 8.64 -0.19
CA PHE A 122 13.00 8.90 -0.93
C PHE A 122 13.34 10.39 -0.91
N LEU A 123 14.64 10.71 -0.94
CA LEU A 123 15.11 12.09 -0.95
C LEU A 123 14.79 12.78 -2.27
N ASP A 124 14.28 14.01 -2.19
CA ASP A 124 14.17 14.91 -3.34
C ASP A 124 15.48 14.96 -4.14
N GLY A 125 15.35 14.75 -5.44
CA GLY A 125 16.46 14.49 -6.32
C GLY A 125 16.01 14.19 -7.74
N PRO A 126 16.95 14.17 -8.71
CA PRO A 126 16.59 14.01 -10.10
C PRO A 126 15.95 12.65 -10.36
N TYR A 127 14.77 12.66 -10.97
CA TYR A 127 14.16 11.43 -11.46
C TYR A 127 15.09 10.69 -12.43
N ARG A 128 15.01 9.37 -12.38
CA ARG A 128 15.71 8.45 -13.28
C ARG A 128 14.75 7.36 -13.71
N PHE A 129 15.06 6.71 -14.83
CA PHE A 129 14.23 5.62 -15.30
C PHE A 129 15.02 4.59 -16.09
N LEU A 130 14.50 3.36 -16.08
CA LEU A 130 14.90 2.29 -16.99
C LEU A 130 13.88 2.20 -18.11
N GLY A 131 14.30 2.44 -19.36
CA GLY A 131 13.40 2.45 -20.51
C GLY A 131 13.33 1.12 -21.27
N ARG A 132 12.20 0.90 -21.95
CA ARG A 132 11.86 -0.23 -22.85
C ARG A 132 11.76 -1.60 -22.18
N GLY A 133 11.09 -1.66 -21.03
CA GLY A 133 11.07 -2.89 -20.24
C GLY A 133 12.45 -3.18 -19.66
N GLY A 134 12.48 -3.82 -18.50
CA GLY A 134 13.70 -4.09 -17.76
C GLY A 134 13.39 -5.01 -16.62
N THR A 135 14.31 -5.17 -15.67
CA THR A 135 14.05 -6.01 -14.50
C THR A 135 13.75 -5.12 -13.30
N LEU A 136 12.68 -5.41 -12.57
CA LEU A 136 12.56 -4.98 -11.18
C LEU A 136 13.19 -6.07 -10.32
N GLU A 137 14.31 -5.74 -9.66
CA GLU A 137 15.02 -6.66 -8.79
C GLU A 137 14.51 -6.50 -7.35
N ILE A 138 13.93 -7.58 -6.80
CA ILE A 138 13.53 -7.63 -5.39
C ILE A 138 14.75 -7.98 -4.54
N LEU A 139 15.02 -7.14 -3.54
CA LEU A 139 16.17 -7.25 -2.64
C LEU A 139 15.81 -7.89 -1.30
N ASP A 140 14.55 -7.73 -0.89
CA ASP A 140 13.98 -8.32 0.32
C ASP A 140 12.58 -8.84 -0.04
N ASP A 141 12.36 -10.14 0.05
CA ASP A 141 11.10 -10.84 -0.20
C ASP A 141 10.39 -11.27 1.11
N SER A 142 10.85 -10.78 2.26
CA SER A 142 10.26 -11.04 3.57
C SER A 142 9.28 -9.95 4.01
N HIS A 143 9.43 -8.73 3.49
CA HIS A 143 8.55 -7.62 3.80
C HIS A 143 7.16 -7.82 3.17
N PRO A 144 6.04 -7.48 3.85
CA PRO A 144 4.69 -7.69 3.31
C PRO A 144 4.44 -7.09 1.92
N ILE A 145 5.10 -5.98 1.57
CA ILE A 145 5.01 -5.34 0.24
C ILE A 145 5.54 -6.25 -0.87
N THR A 146 6.61 -7.00 -0.62
CA THR A 146 7.34 -7.82 -1.61
C THR A 146 7.26 -9.32 -1.32
N ALA A 147 6.53 -9.72 -0.28
CA ALA A 147 6.37 -11.11 0.11
C ALA A 147 5.80 -11.96 -1.03
N GLY A 148 6.52 -13.03 -1.37
CA GLY A 148 6.15 -13.95 -2.46
C GLY A 148 6.42 -13.41 -3.87
N ILE A 149 7.12 -12.27 -4.00
CA ILE A 149 7.47 -11.65 -5.28
C ILE A 149 8.97 -11.87 -5.55
N ALA A 150 9.29 -12.65 -6.57
CA ALA A 150 10.65 -12.75 -7.09
C ALA A 150 10.93 -11.59 -8.07
N SER A 151 12.21 -11.30 -8.32
CA SER A 151 12.61 -10.36 -9.39
C SER A 151 11.99 -10.74 -10.74
N PHE A 152 11.46 -9.75 -11.46
CA PHE A 152 10.67 -10.00 -12.68
C PHE A 152 10.97 -8.97 -13.78
N ASN A 153 10.62 -9.33 -15.01
CA ASN A 153 10.67 -8.39 -16.13
C ASN A 153 9.47 -7.46 -16.06
N TYR A 154 9.73 -6.18 -15.87
CA TYR A 154 8.76 -5.12 -15.80
C TYR A 154 8.09 -4.90 -17.17
N ASN A 155 6.76 -4.92 -17.19
CA ASN A 155 5.95 -4.87 -18.42
C ASN A 155 5.61 -3.45 -18.93
N GLY A 156 5.95 -2.39 -18.19
CA GLY A 156 5.73 -1.01 -18.61
C GLY A 156 6.87 -0.46 -19.48
N ASN A 157 6.62 0.68 -20.16
CA ASN A 157 7.64 1.29 -21.03
C ASN A 157 8.81 1.90 -20.25
N ASN A 158 8.57 2.43 -19.06
CA ASN A 158 9.64 2.91 -18.18
C ASN A 158 9.37 2.51 -16.74
N LEU A 159 10.41 2.15 -16.01
CA LEU A 159 10.38 1.97 -14.56
C LEU A 159 11.10 3.19 -13.95
N GLU A 160 10.38 4.04 -13.23
CA GLU A 160 11.00 5.16 -12.50
C GLU A 160 11.79 4.63 -11.30
N TRP A 161 12.84 5.36 -10.90
CA TRP A 161 13.52 5.12 -9.65
C TRP A 161 14.11 6.41 -9.08
N ALA A 162 14.19 6.49 -7.75
CA ALA A 162 14.83 7.57 -7.01
C ALA A 162 16.30 7.25 -6.71
N THR A 163 17.13 8.29 -6.59
CA THR A 163 18.59 8.13 -6.45
C THR A 163 19.07 7.87 -5.02
N ALA A 164 18.23 8.15 -4.02
CA ALA A 164 18.57 7.97 -2.61
C ALA A 164 17.31 7.79 -1.76
N LEU A 165 17.45 7.14 -0.61
CA LEU A 165 16.40 6.98 0.40
C LEU A 165 16.49 8.10 1.42
N ASP A 166 15.36 8.41 2.06
CA ASP A 166 15.38 9.14 3.33
C ASP A 166 16.08 8.34 4.42
N GLU A 167 16.53 9.01 5.48
CA GLU A 167 17.33 8.41 6.55
C GLU A 167 16.64 7.21 7.21
N ASN A 168 15.30 7.20 7.28
CA ASN A 168 14.50 6.16 7.91
C ASN A 168 13.74 5.27 6.91
N ALA A 169 13.98 5.43 5.62
CA ALA A 169 13.36 4.61 4.59
C ALA A 169 14.17 3.34 4.30
N THR A 170 13.46 2.27 3.92
CA THR A 170 14.06 0.98 3.58
C THR A 170 13.76 0.64 2.13
N ARG A 171 14.80 0.26 1.38
CA ARG A 171 14.69 -0.19 -0.02
C ARG A 171 14.40 -1.69 -0.07
N LEU A 172 13.30 -2.05 -0.73
CA LEU A 172 12.89 -3.43 -0.99
C LEU A 172 13.21 -3.89 -2.40
N GLY A 173 13.42 -2.96 -3.33
CA GLY A 173 13.66 -3.28 -4.73
C GLY A 173 14.38 -2.17 -5.49
N ARG A 174 15.02 -2.56 -6.59
CA ARG A 174 15.83 -1.68 -7.43
C ARG A 174 15.60 -1.95 -8.91
N ALA A 175 15.94 -0.97 -9.75
CA ALA A 175 15.98 -1.14 -11.20
C ALA A 175 17.18 -2.02 -11.61
N GLY A 176 16.96 -2.94 -12.54
CA GLY A 176 17.95 -3.91 -12.98
C GLY A 176 19.23 -3.27 -13.48
N GLY A 177 20.38 -3.76 -12.99
CA GLY A 177 21.70 -3.20 -13.33
C GLY A 177 22.01 -1.82 -12.74
N GLN A 178 21.16 -1.26 -11.87
CA GLN A 178 21.35 0.03 -11.20
C GLN A 178 21.47 -0.17 -9.68
N ALA A 179 22.70 -0.40 -9.20
CA ALA A 179 22.95 -0.91 -7.84
C ALA A 179 22.33 -0.08 -6.72
N ASP A 180 22.36 1.25 -6.85
CA ASP A 180 21.89 2.20 -5.84
C ASP A 180 20.50 2.76 -6.12
N SER A 181 19.85 2.33 -7.21
CA SER A 181 18.49 2.79 -7.52
C SER A 181 17.48 2.34 -6.47
N VAL A 182 16.49 3.19 -6.20
CA VAL A 182 15.35 2.91 -5.34
C VAL A 182 14.13 2.76 -6.25
N ALA A 183 13.64 1.53 -6.45
CA ALA A 183 12.46 1.27 -7.28
C ALA A 183 11.28 0.71 -6.46
N VAL A 184 11.55 0.15 -5.28
CA VAL A 184 10.56 -0.16 -4.25
C VAL A 184 11.14 0.25 -2.91
N ALA A 185 10.44 1.08 -2.15
CA ALA A 185 10.85 1.49 -0.81
C ALA A 185 9.65 1.77 0.09
N TYR A 186 9.88 1.77 1.39
CA TYR A 186 8.87 2.16 2.37
C TYR A 186 9.48 2.90 3.56
N GLN A 187 8.65 3.61 4.31
CA GLN A 187 8.94 4.13 5.64
C GLN A 187 7.71 4.09 6.56
N GLU A 188 7.94 4.20 7.87
CA GLU A 188 6.89 4.20 8.90
C GLU A 188 7.00 5.39 9.90
N GLU A 189 7.88 6.37 9.64
CA GLU A 189 8.17 7.43 10.62
C GLU A 189 6.97 8.36 10.86
N ASN A 190 6.25 8.72 9.79
CA ASN A 190 5.15 9.67 9.84
C ASN A 190 3.93 9.10 9.09
N GLY A 191 3.29 8.09 9.69
CA GLY A 191 2.36 7.23 8.96
C GLY A 191 3.13 6.24 8.07
N ARG A 192 2.48 5.69 7.05
CA ARG A 192 3.10 4.70 6.16
C ARG A 192 3.25 5.26 4.77
N SER A 193 4.48 5.29 4.26
CA SER A 193 4.73 5.69 2.89
C SER A 193 5.40 4.57 2.12
N VAL A 194 4.97 4.36 0.87
CA VAL A 194 5.55 3.41 -0.07
C VAL A 194 5.87 4.13 -1.37
N TYR A 195 6.99 3.78 -2.00
CA TYR A 195 7.29 4.15 -3.37
C TYR A 195 7.38 2.91 -4.26
N LEU A 196 6.68 2.93 -5.39
CA LEU A 196 6.80 1.96 -6.47
C LEU A 196 7.17 2.67 -7.78
N GLY A 197 8.28 2.31 -8.40
CA GLY A 197 8.69 2.87 -9.70
C GLY A 197 7.74 2.57 -10.87
N GLY A 198 6.76 1.68 -10.68
CA GLY A 198 5.82 1.25 -11.71
C GLY A 198 4.84 2.35 -12.12
N LEU A 199 4.60 2.50 -13.43
CA LEU A 199 3.82 3.59 -14.02
C LEU A 199 2.29 3.38 -13.94
N TYR A 200 1.77 3.07 -12.75
CA TYR A 200 0.35 2.75 -12.55
C TYR A 200 -0.61 3.92 -12.83
N LEU A 201 -0.15 5.18 -12.82
CA LEU A 201 -0.97 6.36 -13.13
C LEU A 201 -0.59 7.08 -14.44
N ALA A 202 0.43 6.59 -15.15
CA ALA A 202 0.88 7.24 -16.37
C ALA A 202 -0.19 7.19 -17.47
N GLN A 203 -0.06 8.07 -18.46
CA GLN A 203 -0.96 8.01 -19.62
C GLN A 203 -0.76 6.69 -20.41
N PRO A 204 -1.78 6.21 -21.16
CA PRO A 204 -1.73 4.92 -21.84
C PRO A 204 -0.53 4.69 -22.78
N GLY A 205 0.06 5.78 -23.31
CA GLY A 205 1.28 5.72 -24.14
C GLY A 205 2.51 5.11 -23.44
N TYR A 206 2.47 4.95 -22.12
CA TYR A 206 3.53 4.28 -21.34
C TYR A 206 3.35 2.77 -21.18
N ASN A 207 2.37 2.15 -21.86
CA ASN A 207 2.08 0.72 -21.77
C ASN A 207 1.78 0.27 -20.32
N ASN A 208 1.03 1.07 -19.57
CA ASN A 208 0.64 0.75 -18.20
C ASN A 208 -0.45 -0.32 -18.11
N GLY A 209 -1.13 -0.66 -19.21
CA GLY A 209 -2.10 -1.76 -19.26
C GLY A 209 -1.50 -3.12 -18.87
N GLY A 210 -0.20 -3.33 -19.14
CA GLY A 210 0.51 -4.55 -18.73
C GLY A 210 0.78 -4.65 -17.22
N LEU A 211 0.60 -3.56 -16.47
CA LEU A 211 0.78 -3.52 -15.01
C LEU A 211 -0.50 -3.87 -14.25
N ARG A 212 -1.63 -4.04 -14.97
CA ARG A 212 -2.98 -4.24 -14.41
C ARG A 212 -3.29 -5.69 -14.05
N SER A 213 -2.30 -6.58 -14.14
CA SER A 213 -2.47 -8.00 -13.82
C SER A 213 -1.14 -8.63 -13.44
N GLY A 214 -1.18 -9.83 -12.86
CA GLY A 214 0.02 -10.62 -12.60
C GLY A 214 0.85 -10.06 -11.45
N ILE A 215 2.17 -10.10 -11.60
CA ILE A 215 3.07 -9.81 -10.47
C ILE A 215 3.17 -8.32 -10.17
N GLU A 216 3.04 -7.45 -11.18
CA GLU A 216 2.97 -6.00 -10.98
C GLU A 216 1.69 -5.59 -10.25
N ASP A 217 0.57 -6.18 -10.61
CA ASP A 217 -0.70 -5.96 -9.93
C ASP A 217 -0.66 -6.41 -8.47
N GLN A 218 -0.16 -7.63 -8.23
CA GLN A 218 0.10 -8.14 -6.88
C GLN A 218 1.01 -7.20 -6.07
N LEU A 219 2.06 -6.62 -6.68
CA LEU A 219 2.94 -5.66 -6.00
C LEU A 219 2.20 -4.38 -5.62
N LEU A 220 1.34 -3.85 -6.50
CA LEU A 220 0.52 -2.68 -6.21
C LEU A 220 -0.44 -2.96 -5.06
N GLU A 221 -1.21 -4.06 -5.13
CA GLU A 221 -2.15 -4.43 -4.07
C GLU A 221 -1.44 -4.59 -2.72
N GLN A 222 -0.29 -5.26 -2.67
CA GLN A 222 0.49 -5.44 -1.44
C GLN A 222 0.99 -4.12 -0.85
N ALA A 223 1.43 -3.19 -1.71
CA ALA A 223 1.86 -1.87 -1.29
C ALA A 223 0.70 -1.07 -0.68
N VAL A 224 -0.45 -1.06 -1.35
CA VAL A 224 -1.65 -0.33 -0.93
C VAL A 224 -2.23 -0.91 0.35
N ALA A 225 -2.33 -2.23 0.46
CA ALA A 225 -2.80 -2.88 1.67
C ALA A 225 -1.87 -2.65 2.87
N TRP A 226 -0.55 -2.64 2.65
CA TRP A 226 0.41 -2.36 3.72
C TRP A 226 0.35 -0.89 4.18
N ALA A 227 0.26 0.05 3.23
CA ALA A 227 0.12 1.47 3.53
C ALA A 227 -1.21 1.77 4.23
N GLY A 228 -2.31 1.20 3.73
CA GLY A 228 -3.66 1.34 4.30
C GLY A 228 -3.89 0.59 5.61
N GLY A 229 -3.03 -0.38 5.94
CA GLY A 229 -3.01 -1.03 7.25
C GLY A 229 -2.59 -0.10 8.40
N GLY A 230 -2.31 1.19 8.10
CA GLY A 230 -1.95 2.32 8.95
C GLY A 230 -2.79 2.50 10.22
N GLY A 231 -4.08 2.18 10.14
CA GLY A 231 -5.01 2.32 11.25
C GLY A 231 -4.67 1.41 12.42
N THR A 232 -4.75 1.96 13.64
CA THR A 232 -4.70 1.20 14.88
C THR A 232 -5.72 0.07 14.81
N SER A 233 -5.23 -1.16 14.81
CA SER A 233 -6.07 -2.34 14.64
C SER A 233 -6.06 -3.21 15.88
N CYS A 234 -7.15 -3.91 16.13
CA CYS A 234 -7.26 -4.77 17.28
C CYS A 234 -6.37 -6.00 17.10
N ASN A 235 -5.36 -6.11 17.96
CA ASN A 235 -4.36 -7.16 17.94
C ASN A 235 -4.64 -8.22 19.00
N TYR A 236 -4.38 -9.48 18.66
CA TYR A 236 -4.71 -10.64 19.49
C TYR A 236 -3.59 -11.66 19.52
N ARG A 237 -3.15 -12.00 20.73
CA ARG A 237 -2.25 -13.14 20.95
C ARG A 237 -3.00 -14.45 20.94
N LEU A 238 -2.61 -15.35 20.05
CA LEU A 238 -3.18 -16.67 19.91
C LEU A 238 -2.87 -17.54 21.14
N LYS A 239 -3.92 -18.19 21.65
CA LYS A 239 -3.81 -19.08 22.82
C LYS A 239 -3.32 -20.48 22.47
N LYS A 240 -3.33 -20.82 21.19
CA LYS A 240 -3.05 -22.15 20.66
C LYS A 240 -2.89 -22.08 19.15
N ASP A 241 -2.29 -23.12 18.61
CA ASP A 241 -2.13 -23.28 17.18
C ASP A 241 -3.48 -23.28 16.47
N THR A 242 -3.51 -22.54 15.36
CA THR A 242 -4.60 -22.61 14.41
C THR A 242 -4.45 -23.86 13.55
N LYS A 243 -5.51 -24.25 12.85
CA LYS A 243 -5.52 -25.46 12.03
C LYS A 243 -5.75 -25.12 10.59
N SER A 244 -4.82 -25.47 9.72
CA SER A 244 -5.04 -25.38 8.29
C SER A 244 -6.25 -26.22 7.84
N LYS A 245 -6.97 -25.68 6.85
CA LYS A 245 -7.99 -26.40 6.11
C LYS A 245 -8.01 -25.87 4.68
N GLY A 246 -8.14 -26.77 3.70
CA GLY A 246 -8.41 -26.38 2.31
C GLY A 246 -7.18 -25.93 1.52
N GLY A 247 -5.98 -26.45 1.83
CA GLY A 247 -4.76 -26.12 1.08
C GLY A 247 -3.98 -24.92 1.62
N CYS A 248 -4.27 -24.49 2.84
CA CYS A 248 -3.46 -23.53 3.59
C CYS A 248 -2.26 -24.24 4.22
N GLU A 249 -1.02 -23.85 3.93
CA GLU A 249 0.19 -24.59 4.35
C GLU A 249 0.81 -24.02 5.62
N ALA A 250 0.75 -22.70 5.80
CA ALA A 250 1.29 -21.99 6.95
C ALA A 250 0.18 -21.27 7.72
N CYS A 251 -0.14 -21.79 8.90
CA CYS A 251 -1.14 -21.22 9.80
C CYS A 251 -0.49 -20.69 11.07
N PRO A 252 -0.97 -19.57 11.66
CA PRO A 252 -0.36 -19.00 12.84
C PRO A 252 -0.44 -19.95 14.04
N SER A 253 0.63 -19.98 14.82
CA SER A 253 0.83 -20.85 15.97
C SER A 253 0.38 -20.20 17.27
N GLY A 254 0.29 -21.01 18.33
CA GLY A 254 0.01 -20.51 19.67
C GLY A 254 1.14 -19.59 20.14
N GLY A 255 0.79 -18.37 20.54
CA GLY A 255 1.75 -17.35 20.93
C GLY A 255 1.86 -16.21 19.93
N ASP A 256 1.52 -16.44 18.66
CA ASP A 256 1.59 -15.41 17.62
C ASP A 256 0.58 -14.29 17.87
N VAL A 257 0.92 -13.07 17.46
CA VAL A 257 0.01 -11.93 17.47
C VAL A 257 -0.57 -11.79 16.07
N ILE A 258 -1.90 -11.68 15.98
CA ILE A 258 -2.60 -11.43 14.72
C ILE A 258 -3.50 -10.20 14.85
N SER A 259 -3.52 -9.37 13.81
CA SER A 259 -4.51 -8.30 13.69
C SER A 259 -5.85 -8.89 13.26
N SER A 260 -6.93 -8.29 13.76
CA SER A 260 -8.28 -8.59 13.30
C SER A 260 -8.77 -7.68 12.18
N GLY A 261 -8.01 -6.64 11.83
CA GLY A 261 -8.43 -5.57 10.90
C GLY A 261 -9.54 -4.67 11.47
N VAL A 262 -10.00 -4.91 12.69
CA VAL A 262 -10.98 -4.02 13.36
C VAL A 262 -10.24 -2.80 13.86
N GLU A 263 -10.60 -1.63 13.35
CA GLU A 263 -10.10 -0.34 13.85
C GLU A 263 -10.42 -0.16 15.33
N CYS A 264 -9.55 0.55 16.04
CA CYS A 264 -9.72 0.92 17.42
C CYS A 264 -8.95 2.20 17.72
N GLU A 265 -9.38 2.97 18.72
CA GLU A 265 -8.60 4.10 19.24
C GLU A 265 -7.86 3.68 20.50
N GLU A 266 -8.51 2.84 21.31
CA GLU A 266 -7.93 2.25 22.49
C GLU A 266 -8.16 0.74 22.54
N SER A 267 -7.33 0.06 23.33
CA SER A 267 -7.50 -1.37 23.55
C SER A 267 -8.91 -1.72 24.03
N ALA A 268 -9.63 -0.83 24.70
CA ALA A 268 -10.97 -1.10 25.20
C ALA A 268 -11.98 -1.44 24.08
N ASP A 269 -11.85 -0.80 22.92
CA ASP A 269 -12.75 -0.92 21.75
C ASP A 269 -12.73 -2.32 21.16
N CYS A 270 -11.56 -2.94 21.21
CA CYS A 270 -11.35 -4.29 20.74
C CYS A 270 -12.10 -5.33 21.58
N ALA A 271 -12.68 -6.33 20.93
CA ALA A 271 -13.24 -7.47 21.65
C ALA A 271 -12.18 -8.11 22.57
N LYS A 272 -12.54 -8.50 23.79
CA LYS A 272 -11.56 -9.13 24.72
C LYS A 272 -10.97 -10.45 24.19
N LYS A 273 -11.65 -11.09 23.23
CA LYS A 273 -11.31 -12.42 22.70
C LYS A 273 -11.65 -12.48 21.21
N LEU A 274 -10.69 -12.94 20.41
CA LEU A 274 -10.91 -13.28 19.00
C LEU A 274 -11.24 -14.76 18.88
N ARG A 275 -12.26 -15.10 18.08
CA ARG A 275 -12.63 -16.49 17.79
C ARG A 275 -13.11 -16.60 16.34
N GLY A 276 -12.58 -17.56 15.59
CA GLY A 276 -13.10 -17.83 14.25
C GLY A 276 -12.16 -18.59 13.33
N THR A 277 -12.19 -18.14 12.08
CA THR A 277 -11.39 -18.59 10.95
C THR A 277 -10.75 -17.35 10.35
N ILE A 278 -9.50 -17.44 9.93
CA ILE A 278 -8.84 -16.38 9.15
C ILE A 278 -8.42 -16.97 7.79
N PRO A 279 -8.29 -16.13 6.75
CA PRO A 279 -7.66 -16.52 5.49
C PRO A 279 -6.26 -17.09 5.72
N CYS A 280 -5.74 -17.85 4.75
CA CYS A 280 -4.39 -18.38 4.90
C CYS A 280 -3.34 -17.25 4.84
N PRO A 281 -2.44 -17.13 5.84
CA PRO A 281 -1.38 -16.12 5.82
C PRO A 281 -0.42 -16.22 4.63
N ASP A 282 -0.18 -17.44 4.13
CA ASP A 282 0.65 -17.68 2.94
C ASP A 282 -0.10 -17.53 1.61
N ARG A 283 -1.37 -17.10 1.67
CA ARG A 283 -2.24 -16.87 0.51
C ARG A 283 -2.59 -18.12 -0.29
N GLY A 284 -2.45 -19.31 0.29
CA GLY A 284 -3.00 -20.55 -0.27
C GLY A 284 -4.54 -20.57 -0.29
N PRO A 285 -5.18 -21.46 -1.07
CA PRO A 285 -6.64 -21.52 -1.28
C PRO A 285 -7.46 -21.92 -0.03
N GLY A 286 -6.82 -21.99 1.13
CA GLY A 286 -7.39 -22.47 2.38
C GLY A 286 -7.62 -21.39 3.43
N VAL A 287 -7.93 -21.86 4.65
CA VAL A 287 -8.18 -21.02 5.82
C VAL A 287 -7.54 -21.62 7.06
N CYS A 288 -7.15 -20.76 8.00
CA CYS A 288 -6.75 -21.17 9.34
C CYS A 288 -7.96 -21.19 10.27
N LYS A 289 -8.35 -22.39 10.68
CA LYS A 289 -9.47 -22.64 11.60
C LYS A 289 -9.05 -22.62 13.05
N LYS A 290 -10.05 -22.53 13.93
CA LYS A 290 -9.90 -22.63 15.39
C LYS A 290 -9.06 -21.51 15.98
N VAL A 291 -9.04 -20.35 15.32
CA VAL A 291 -8.46 -19.10 15.81
C VAL A 291 -9.09 -18.78 17.16
N LYS A 292 -8.24 -18.63 18.17
CA LYS A 292 -8.63 -18.28 19.54
C LYS A 292 -7.56 -17.36 20.12
N GLY A 293 -7.80 -16.06 20.07
CA GLY A 293 -6.89 -15.03 20.57
C GLY A 293 -7.39 -14.35 21.84
N LYS A 294 -6.47 -13.77 22.61
CA LYS A 294 -6.78 -12.78 23.65
C LYS A 294 -6.23 -11.45 23.17
N ARG A 295 -7.04 -10.39 23.29
CA ARG A 295 -6.63 -9.03 22.98
C ARG A 295 -5.30 -8.71 23.66
N THR A 296 -4.37 -8.17 22.90
CA THR A 296 -3.13 -7.59 23.40
C THR A 296 -3.30 -6.09 23.51
N ASP A 297 -3.60 -5.45 22.39
CA ASP A 297 -3.51 -4.01 22.20
C ASP A 297 -4.31 -3.56 20.97
N CYS A 298 -4.27 -2.26 20.76
CA CYS A 298 -4.83 -1.54 19.64
C CYS A 298 -3.66 -0.78 19.01
N SER A 299 -3.18 -1.24 17.85
CA SER A 299 -1.97 -0.72 17.18
C SER A 299 -1.87 -1.18 15.73
#